data_AF-A0A7W5LNW8-F1
#
_entry.id   AF-A0A7W5LNW8-F1
#
_cell.length_a   1.000
_cell.length_b   1.000
_cell.length_c   1.000
_cell.angle_alpha   90.00
_cell.angle_beta   90.00
_cell.angle_gamma   90.00
#
_symmetry.space_group_name_H-M   'P 1'
#
loop_
_entity.id
_entity.type
_entity.pdbx_description
1 polymer ?
#
loop_
_entity_poly.entity_id
_entity_poly.type
_entity_poly.pdbx_seq_one_letter_code
_entity_poly.pdbx_strand_id
1 'polypeptide(L)'
;MLITDRECRRGGERFAVPTLGEVEGKLFVSEVVATSCLRQLFAGPDIDPLASIRRRTKQALQNQCTKVGLCCEDTDAAVDYAFQLLDAAVEAVANQPKPKFKRSETVHGLSRMVASKH
;
A
#
# COMPACT_ATOMS: atom_id res chain seq x y z
N MET A 1 -38.88 -9.65 -5.21
CA MET A 1 -37.47 -9.69 -4.76
C MET A 1 -37.45 -10.47 -3.46
N LEU A 2 -36.77 -11.62 -3.42
CA LEU A 2 -36.73 -12.47 -2.23
C LEU A 2 -35.59 -12.01 -1.33
N ILE A 3 -35.93 -11.22 -0.30
CA ILE A 3 -35.01 -10.91 0.79
C ILE A 3 -34.87 -12.21 1.59
N THR A 4 -33.67 -12.77 1.63
CA THR A 4 -33.36 -13.96 2.43
C THR A 4 -32.71 -13.54 3.73
N ASP A 5 -32.83 -14.37 4.77
CA ASP A 5 -32.31 -14.16 6.14
C ASP A 5 -30.79 -13.80 6.18
N ARG A 6 -30.09 -14.05 5.08
CA ARG A 6 -28.69 -13.67 4.81
C ARG A 6 -28.45 -12.15 4.73
N GLU A 7 -29.41 -11.38 4.25
CA GLU A 7 -29.31 -9.92 4.10
C GLU A 7 -29.42 -9.16 5.44
N CYS A 8 -29.85 -9.84 6.52
CA CYS A 8 -30.26 -9.18 7.78
C CYS A 8 -29.22 -9.16 8.92
N ARG A 9 -28.01 -9.72 8.79
CA ARG A 9 -26.97 -9.56 9.84
C ARG A 9 -25.88 -8.60 9.39
N ARG A 10 -25.63 -7.62 10.25
CA ARG A 10 -24.51 -6.70 10.18
C ARG A 10 -23.21 -7.38 10.60
N GLY A 11 -22.10 -6.94 10.02
CA GLY A 11 -20.74 -7.41 10.34
C GLY A 11 -20.27 -8.49 9.38
N GLY A 12 -19.06 -8.33 8.85
CA GLY A 12 -18.43 -9.07 7.73
C GLY A 12 -18.28 -10.60 7.87
N GLU A 13 -19.00 -11.27 8.76
CA GLU A 13 -19.04 -12.74 8.88
C GLU A 13 -19.96 -13.41 7.84
N ARG A 14 -20.42 -12.67 6.81
CA ARG A 14 -21.50 -13.08 5.89
C ARG A 14 -21.22 -13.01 4.39
N PHE A 15 -20.04 -12.54 3.97
CA PHE A 15 -19.74 -12.34 2.55
C PHE A 15 -18.57 -13.23 2.13
N ALA A 16 -18.88 -14.38 1.52
CA ALA A 16 -17.87 -15.14 0.79
C ALA A 16 -17.37 -14.40 -0.47
N VAL A 17 -18.08 -13.35 -0.90
CA VAL A 17 -17.72 -12.50 -2.03
C VAL A 17 -17.84 -11.03 -1.59
N PRO A 18 -16.73 -10.26 -1.60
CA PRO A 18 -16.77 -8.84 -1.26
C PRO A 18 -17.61 -8.06 -2.27
N THR A 19 -18.19 -6.96 -1.82
CA THR A 19 -18.85 -5.98 -2.70
C THR A 19 -17.84 -5.30 -3.62
N LEU A 20 -18.29 -4.77 -4.76
CA LEU A 20 -17.43 -4.04 -5.68
C LEU A 20 -16.76 -2.84 -4.97
N GLY A 21 -17.51 -2.10 -4.15
CA GLY A 21 -16.97 -0.96 -3.40
C GLY A 21 -15.89 -1.34 -2.39
N GLU A 22 -16.00 -2.51 -1.74
CA GLU A 22 -14.94 -3.02 -0.85
C GLU A 22 -13.66 -3.36 -1.63
N VAL A 23 -13.80 -3.95 -2.83
CA VAL A 23 -12.65 -4.26 -3.69
C VAL A 23 -12.00 -2.97 -4.20
N GLU A 24 -12.79 -2.01 -4.67
CA GLU A 24 -12.32 -0.71 -5.14
C GLU A 24 -11.62 0.07 -4.03
N GLY A 25 -12.20 0.10 -2.83
CA GLY A 25 -11.60 0.75 -1.66
C GLY A 25 -10.25 0.15 -1.28
N LYS A 26 -10.13 -1.18 -1.26
CA LYS A 26 -8.85 -1.86 -0.99
C LYS A 26 -7.81 -1.62 -2.07
N LEU A 27 -8.23 -1.59 -3.34
CA LEU A 27 -7.35 -1.32 -4.47
C LEU A 27 -6.83 0.12 -4.41
N PHE A 28 -7.71 1.07 -4.13
CA PHE A 28 -7.36 2.47 -3.92
C PHE A 28 -6.33 2.65 -2.79
N VAL A 29 -6.55 2.04 -1.62
CA VAL A 29 -5.58 2.13 -0.51
C VAL A 29 -4.24 1.51 -0.92
N SER A 30 -4.26 0.37 -1.62
CA SER A 30 -3.05 -0.30 -2.10
C SER A 30 -2.24 0.57 -3.06
N GLU A 31 -2.91 1.28 -3.97
CA GLU A 31 -2.28 2.25 -4.88
C GLU A 31 -1.58 3.38 -4.12
N VAL A 32 -2.26 3.95 -3.12
CA VAL A 32 -1.71 5.03 -2.29
C VAL A 32 -0.48 4.55 -1.51
N VAL A 33 -0.55 3.36 -0.92
CA VAL A 33 0.59 2.73 -0.22
C VAL A 33 1.76 2.49 -1.17
N ALA A 34 1.51 1.84 -2.32
CA ALA A 34 2.55 1.54 -3.31
C ALA A 34 3.24 2.80 -3.82
N THR A 35 2.45 3.83 -4.16
CA THR A 35 2.98 5.13 -4.61
C THR A 35 3.82 5.80 -3.53
N SER A 36 3.41 5.71 -2.26
CA SER A 36 4.17 6.29 -1.14
C SER A 36 5.50 5.56 -0.93
N CYS A 37 5.52 4.23 -1.03
CA CYS A 37 6.74 3.43 -1.00
C CYS A 37 7.70 3.77 -2.16
N LEU A 38 7.18 3.85 -3.40
CA LEU A 38 7.99 4.22 -4.56
C LEU A 38 8.58 5.62 -4.42
N ARG A 39 7.79 6.60 -3.95
CA ARG A 39 8.28 7.95 -3.67
C ARG A 39 9.40 7.94 -2.64
N GLN A 40 9.30 7.11 -1.60
CA GLN A 40 10.36 6.99 -0.61
C GLN A 40 11.65 6.39 -1.23
N LEU A 41 11.53 5.40 -2.12
CA LEU A 41 12.68 4.84 -2.83
C LEU A 41 13.41 5.89 -3.69
N PHE A 42 12.67 6.81 -4.31
CA PHE A 42 13.26 7.89 -5.11
C PHE A 42 13.73 9.10 -4.28
N ALA A 43 13.30 9.24 -3.02
CA ALA A 43 13.66 10.37 -2.17
C ALA A 43 15.09 10.29 -1.59
N GLY A 44 15.78 9.14 -1.74
CA GLY A 44 17.10 8.91 -1.16
C GLY A 44 17.05 8.32 0.26
N PRO A 45 18.22 8.13 0.91
CA PRO A 45 18.29 7.52 2.23
C PRO A 45 17.66 8.42 3.30
N ASP A 46 16.69 7.88 4.03
CA ASP A 46 15.99 8.51 5.15
C ASP A 46 16.36 7.76 6.44
N ILE A 47 16.38 8.48 7.57
CA ILE A 47 16.72 7.91 8.88
C ILE A 47 15.62 6.95 9.34
N ASP A 48 14.36 7.24 8.99
CA ASP A 48 13.22 6.36 9.24
C ASP A 48 12.27 6.33 8.03
N PRO A 49 12.58 5.50 7.01
CA PRO A 49 11.80 5.45 5.79
C PRO A 49 10.36 4.96 6.04
N LEU A 50 10.13 4.12 7.05
CA LEU A 50 8.79 3.58 7.33
C LEU A 50 7.89 4.65 7.96
N ALA A 51 8.39 5.45 8.90
CA ALA A 51 7.64 6.58 9.44
C ALA A 51 7.31 7.62 8.35
N SER A 52 8.27 7.88 7.45
CA SER A 52 8.09 8.77 6.31
C SER A 52 6.99 8.27 5.36
N ILE A 53 7.00 6.97 5.03
CA ILE A 53 5.96 6.32 4.22
C ILE A 53 4.59 6.43 4.91
N ARG A 54 4.48 6.05 6.19
CA ARG A 54 3.21 6.11 6.95
C ARG A 54 2.64 7.52 6.97
N ARG A 55 3.46 8.55 7.20
CA ARG A 55 3.03 9.95 7.18
C ARG A 55 2.46 10.34 5.82
N ARG A 56 3.16 10.02 4.72
CA ARG A 56 2.71 10.34 3.36
C ARG A 56 1.43 9.60 3.00
N THR A 57 1.34 8.32 3.32
CA THR A 57 0.14 7.49 3.12
C THR A 57 -1.06 8.10 3.85
N LYS A 58 -0.92 8.43 5.14
CA LYS A 58 -1.99 9.06 5.92
C LYS A 58 -2.46 10.38 5.29
N GLN A 59 -1.53 11.26 4.94
CA GLN A 59 -1.87 12.54 4.31
C GLN A 59 -2.56 12.34 2.96
N ALA A 60 -2.10 11.40 2.14
CA ALA A 60 -2.70 11.10 0.84
C ALA A 60 -4.13 10.57 0.98
N LEU A 61 -4.35 9.63 1.90
CA LEU A 61 -5.69 9.08 2.17
C LEU A 61 -6.63 10.16 2.71
N GLN A 62 -6.21 10.92 3.73
CA GLN A 62 -7.03 12.03 4.26
C GLN A 62 -7.44 13.02 3.17
N ASN A 63 -6.51 13.42 2.30
CA ASN A 63 -6.80 14.34 1.21
C ASN A 63 -7.77 13.75 0.18
N GLN A 64 -7.59 12.49 -0.20
CA GLN A 64 -8.44 11.85 -1.21
C GLN A 64 -9.83 11.52 -0.67
N CYS A 65 -9.93 10.97 0.55
CA CYS A 65 -11.21 10.68 1.21
C CYS A 65 -12.02 11.96 1.43
N THR A 66 -11.37 13.06 1.84
CA THR A 66 -12.04 14.37 1.97
C THR A 66 -12.60 14.86 0.63
N LYS A 67 -11.86 14.67 -0.48
CA LYS A 67 -12.32 15.10 -1.83
C LYS A 67 -13.56 14.37 -2.29
N VAL A 68 -13.72 13.10 -1.92
CA VAL A 68 -14.90 12.29 -2.28
C VAL A 68 -16.00 12.34 -1.22
N GLY A 69 -15.82 13.13 -0.16
CA GLY A 69 -16.83 13.32 0.89
C GLY A 69 -16.98 12.14 1.83
N LEU A 70 -15.95 11.29 1.99
CA LEU A 70 -15.95 10.26 3.02
C LEU A 70 -15.98 10.89 4.41
N CYS A 71 -16.68 10.24 5.35
CA CYS A 71 -16.69 10.69 6.73
C CYS A 71 -15.35 10.41 7.43
N CYS A 72 -15.15 11.01 8.61
CA CYS A 72 -13.91 10.83 9.38
C CYS A 72 -13.69 9.36 9.77
N GLU A 73 -14.75 8.66 10.20
CA GLU A 73 -14.66 7.26 10.64
C GLU A 73 -14.20 6.34 9.49
N ASP A 74 -14.78 6.50 8.29
CA ASP A 74 -14.39 5.72 7.11
C ASP A 74 -12.96 6.08 6.65
N THR A 75 -12.58 7.35 6.80
CA THR A 75 -11.22 7.82 6.48
C THR A 75 -10.20 7.19 7.43
N ASP A 76 -10.48 7.15 8.73
CA ASP A 76 -9.62 6.55 9.73
C ASP A 76 -9.52 5.03 9.52
N ALA A 77 -10.63 4.36 9.20
CA ALA A 77 -10.63 2.94 8.84
C ALA A 77 -9.75 2.64 7.61
N ALA A 78 -9.76 3.51 6.59
CA ALA A 78 -8.89 3.38 5.43
C ALA A 78 -7.40 3.57 5.78
N VAL A 79 -7.09 4.51 6.68
CA VAL A 79 -5.72 4.73 7.19
C VAL A 79 -5.23 3.53 7.99
N ASP A 80 -6.06 2.99 8.87
CA ASP A 80 -5.72 1.82 9.68
C ASP A 80 -5.47 0.59 8.80
N TYR A 81 -6.33 0.35 7.80
CA TYR A 81 -6.11 -0.70 6.82
C TYR A 81 -4.78 -0.52 6.06
N ALA A 82 -4.43 0.71 5.68
CA ALA A 82 -3.16 1.00 5.01
C ALA A 82 -1.95 0.69 5.89
N PHE A 83 -2.03 0.98 7.18
CA PHE A 83 -0.96 0.68 8.13
C PHE A 83 -0.83 -0.81 8.40
N GLN A 84 -1.94 -1.52 8.54
CA GLN A 84 -1.94 -2.99 8.62
C GLN A 84 -1.29 -3.63 7.39
N LEU A 85 -1.58 -3.10 6.18
CA LEU A 85 -0.98 -3.58 4.94
C LEU A 85 0.55 -3.35 4.92
N LEU A 86 1.01 -2.19 5.38
CA LEU A 86 2.44 -1.89 5.51
C LEU A 86 3.13 -2.82 6.50
N ASP A 87 2.51 -3.05 7.67
CA ASP A 87 3.07 -3.89 8.72
C ASP A 87 3.16 -5.35 8.26
N ALA A 88 2.09 -5.86 7.65
CA ALA A 88 2.09 -7.20 7.04
C ALA A 88 3.17 -7.33 5.95
N ALA A 89 3.42 -6.29 5.15
CA ALA A 89 4.48 -6.32 4.15
C ALA A 89 5.88 -6.36 4.79
N VAL A 90 6.10 -5.59 5.85
CA VAL A 90 7.37 -5.60 6.61
C VAL A 90 7.59 -6.97 7.26
N GLU A 91 6.57 -7.52 7.90
CA GLU A 91 6.61 -8.85 8.50
C GLU A 91 6.86 -9.94 7.46
N ALA A 92 6.20 -9.85 6.30
CA ALA A 92 6.41 -10.79 5.20
C ALA A 92 7.88 -10.79 4.75
N VAL A 93 8.51 -9.62 4.60
CA VAL A 93 9.94 -9.53 4.25
C VAL A 93 10.84 -10.08 5.35
N ALA A 94 10.52 -9.83 6.62
CA ALA A 94 11.29 -10.33 7.76
C ALA A 94 11.26 -11.87 7.87
N ASN A 95 10.13 -12.48 7.52
CA ASN A 95 9.90 -13.92 7.59
C ASN A 95 10.34 -14.69 6.33
N GLN A 96 10.73 -14.00 5.25
CA GLN A 96 11.23 -14.67 4.04
C GLN A 96 12.70 -15.09 4.23
N PRO A 97 13.08 -16.32 3.82
CA PRO A 97 14.48 -16.69 3.76
C PRO A 97 15.21 -15.72 2.83
N LYS A 98 16.29 -15.09 3.34
CA LYS A 98 17.04 -14.06 2.59
C LYS A 98 17.29 -14.56 1.16
N PRO A 99 16.83 -13.83 0.13
CA PRO A 99 17.07 -14.24 -1.23
C PRO A 99 18.59 -14.35 -1.42
N LYS A 100 19.06 -15.52 -1.88
CA LYS A 100 20.43 -15.68 -2.36
C LYS A 100 20.56 -14.80 -3.60
N PHE A 101 20.86 -13.52 -3.39
CA PHE A 101 21.03 -12.55 -4.45
C PHE A 101 22.29 -12.95 -5.23
N LYS A 102 22.14 -13.84 -6.22
CA LYS A 102 23.15 -13.96 -7.28
C LYS A 102 23.10 -12.63 -8.02
N ARG A 103 24.10 -11.79 -7.75
CA ARG A 103 24.34 -10.54 -8.44
C ARG A 103 24.40 -10.84 -9.95
N SER A 104 23.29 -10.67 -10.66
CA SER A 104 23.28 -10.80 -12.12
C SER A 104 24.13 -9.66 -12.67
N GLU A 105 25.18 -10.03 -13.41
CA GLU A 105 26.22 -9.15 -13.94
C GLU A 105 25.72 -8.10 -14.95
N THR A 106 24.40 -8.04 -15.20
CA THR A 106 23.77 -7.20 -16.22
C THR A 106 23.72 -5.70 -15.90
N VAL A 107 24.08 -5.27 -14.69
CA VAL A 107 24.06 -3.83 -14.32
C VAL A 107 25.41 -3.12 -14.58
N HIS A 108 26.47 -3.84 -14.94
CA HIS A 108 27.76 -3.20 -15.27
C HIS A 108 27.82 -2.54 -16.66
N GLY A 109 26.80 -2.70 -17.51
CA GLY A 109 26.73 -2.05 -18.82
C GLY A 109 26.33 -0.58 -18.77
N LEU A 110 25.45 -0.19 -17.84
CA LEU A 110 24.89 1.18 -17.79
C LEU A 110 25.85 2.20 -17.16
N SER A 111 26.68 1.79 -16.20
CA SER A 111 27.69 2.67 -15.60
C SER A 111 28.84 3.02 -16.55
N ARG A 112 29.04 2.25 -17.64
CA ARG A 112 30.15 2.48 -18.58
C ARG A 112 29.81 3.50 -19.69
N MET A 113 28.53 3.74 -19.97
CA MET A 113 28.10 4.73 -20.96
C MET A 113 28.12 6.18 -20.44
N VAL A 114 28.03 6.38 -19.12
CA VAL A 114 28.05 7.74 -18.52
C VAL A 114 29.49 8.26 -18.34
N ALA A 115 30.49 7.38 -18.31
CA ALA A 115 31.90 7.74 -18.14
C ALA A 115 32.65 8.04 -19.45
N SER A 116 32.00 7.96 -20.62
CA SER A 116 32.61 8.23 -21.94
C SER A 116 32.13 9.54 -22.58
N LYS A 117 31.80 10.53 -21.76
CA LYS A 117 31.67 11.93 -22.19
C LYS A 117 32.40 12.82 -21.20
N HIS A 118 33.72 12.87 -21.30
CA HIS A 118 34.55 14.08 -21.24
C HIS A 118 36.00 13.73 -21.59
#